data_AF-A0A952SB30-F1
#
_entry.id   AF-A0A952SB30-F1
#
_cell.length_a   1.000
_cell.length_b   1.000
_cell.length_c   1.000
_cell.angle_alpha   90.00
_cell.angle_beta   90.00
_cell.angle_gamma   90.00
#
_symmetry.space_group_name_H-M   'P 1'
#
loop_
_entity.id
_entity.type
_entity.pdbx_description
1 polymer ?
#
loop_
_entity_poly.entity_id
_entity_poly.type
_entity_poly.pdbx_seq_one_letter_code
_entity_poly.pdbx_strand_id
1 'polypeptide(L)'
;MSNLNKALVLLVVIVLIGFGLVVWKKKVGGASHDALNSISASEIEMLLSDVAKSNPGILKRLKDDPGIKKQQLDSFRQLFAFASAAQRSGIADDPVNRQELQNIEIETAAGNYDKELHKDSGPMPPYGFISEEQINQYWGDTSVPGPRSGFAGFMDKLGLGEPADNRTHEAEFEDFLNCRISLLKAANPQMKDREISDDERQQARDYFARTRIYYKEYKDKVEAGEIGKDVVARIGLQTKLQKAQFLARLFSETQAPLLQVTDAEIDDYIAKHPELGPDSKRTKAEEVLARAKNGEDFAALANENSDDPGNKGADGQPQGGLYKDVPKGRMVAPFEQAALSLEPGQVAPEIVPTDFGFHIIKLERKLGKSDSKDSSGETYDVRHILISTMMEDPDRPGRQMPVKDFVRGKLEDEKRKALLDKLVAENGVSVPDDFEVPELTEEQIQQMNKRQMPQQMPQGDLDDAAPGSKKPDAKKPEAKKPEGKKK
;
A
#
# COMPACT_ATOMS: atom_id res chain seq x y z
N MET A 1 -8.39 -3.60 -13.66
CA MET A 1 -7.44 -2.68 -12.97
C MET A 1 -6.50 -3.53 -12.14
N SER A 2 -5.27 -3.70 -12.62
CA SER A 2 -4.29 -4.68 -12.14
C SER A 2 -3.77 -4.34 -10.73
N ASN A 3 -3.43 -5.36 -9.94
CA ASN A 3 -2.66 -5.22 -8.70
C ASN A 3 -1.28 -4.55 -8.92
N LEU A 4 -0.89 -4.28 -10.17
CA LEU A 4 0.28 -3.49 -10.56
C LEU A 4 0.25 -2.05 -10.01
N ASN A 5 -0.94 -1.44 -9.85
CA ASN A 5 -1.06 -0.15 -9.15
C ASN A 5 -0.85 -0.27 -7.62
N LYS A 6 -0.87 -1.49 -7.08
CA LYS A 6 -0.56 -1.78 -5.68
C LYS A 6 0.91 -2.10 -5.45
N ALA A 7 1.72 -2.37 -6.49
CA ALA A 7 3.17 -2.48 -6.36
C ALA A 7 3.87 -1.11 -6.41
N LEU A 8 3.22 -0.11 -7.02
CA LEU A 8 3.53 1.32 -6.83
C LEU A 8 3.20 1.82 -5.41
N VAL A 9 2.59 0.97 -4.58
CA VAL A 9 2.43 1.16 -3.13
C VAL A 9 3.69 0.75 -2.37
N LEU A 10 4.85 0.67 -3.04
CA LEU A 10 6.18 0.68 -2.39
C LEU A 10 6.45 1.96 -1.56
N LEU A 11 5.46 2.84 -1.44
CA LEU A 11 5.39 3.96 -0.53
C LEU A 11 4.58 3.67 0.77
N VAL A 12 4.10 2.44 1.02
CA VAL A 12 3.44 2.13 2.31
C VAL A 12 4.41 2.08 3.50
N VAL A 13 5.72 2.13 3.27
CA VAL A 13 6.68 2.43 4.36
C VAL A 13 7.09 3.91 4.43
N ILE A 14 6.60 4.75 3.52
CA ILE A 14 6.73 6.20 3.58
C ILE A 14 5.44 6.88 4.11
N VAL A 15 4.33 6.14 4.21
CA VAL A 15 3.04 6.61 4.77
C VAL A 15 3.01 6.64 6.32
N LEU A 16 4.12 6.35 7.02
CA LEU A 16 4.24 6.54 8.48
C LEU A 16 5.19 7.69 8.88
N ILE A 17 5.32 8.73 8.05
CA ILE A 17 5.82 10.04 8.49
C ILE A 17 4.63 11.02 8.57
N GLY A 18 3.60 10.58 9.29
CA GLY A 18 2.53 11.40 9.81
C GLY A 18 2.37 11.02 11.27
N PHE A 19 2.63 11.98 12.16
CA PHE A 19 2.56 11.95 13.62
C PHE A 19 3.88 11.77 14.39
N GLY A 20 4.21 12.82 15.18
CA GLY A 20 4.89 12.74 16.47
C GLY A 20 6.39 13.05 16.47
N LEU A 21 6.77 14.27 16.88
CA LEU A 21 8.19 14.64 17.05
C LEU A 21 8.42 15.48 18.32
N VAL A 22 9.16 14.92 19.29
CA VAL A 22 9.74 15.61 20.45
C VAL A 22 11.16 15.04 20.76
N VAL A 23 12.19 15.93 20.68
CA VAL A 23 13.47 16.11 21.46
C VAL A 23 14.72 15.16 21.42
N TRP A 24 15.90 15.78 21.09
CA TRP A 24 17.38 15.62 21.40
C TRP A 24 18.25 14.39 21.01
N LYS A 25 19.61 14.40 20.82
CA LYS A 25 20.75 15.39 20.82
C LYS A 25 22.02 14.86 20.06
N LYS A 26 22.77 15.76 19.35
CA LYS A 26 24.19 15.73 18.83
C LYS A 26 24.60 14.56 17.90
N LYS A 27 25.22 14.76 16.71
CA LYS A 27 26.43 15.53 16.33
C LYS A 27 26.54 15.60 14.78
N VAL A 28 27.38 16.51 14.25
CA VAL A 28 27.82 16.66 12.83
C VAL A 28 26.81 17.40 11.93
N GLY A 29 27.13 18.35 11.06
CA GLY A 29 28.38 18.95 10.59
C GLY A 29 28.26 19.21 9.09
N GLY A 30 28.16 20.49 8.69
CA GLY A 30 28.41 20.98 7.33
C GLY A 30 27.37 20.63 6.25
N ALA A 31 26.57 21.61 5.86
CA ALA A 31 25.69 21.54 4.69
C ALA A 31 26.50 21.35 3.39
N SER A 32 26.18 20.31 2.63
CA SER A 32 26.51 20.20 1.21
C SER A 32 25.21 20.10 0.41
N HIS A 33 25.10 20.88 -0.64
CA HIS A 33 23.95 20.96 -1.56
C HIS A 33 23.23 19.63 -1.82
N ASP A 34 21.89 19.69 -1.74
CA ASP A 34 20.79 18.76 -2.09
C ASP A 34 21.06 17.66 -3.14
N ALA A 35 22.03 16.78 -2.91
CA ALA A 35 22.22 15.62 -3.74
C ALA A 35 21.14 14.57 -3.42
N LEU A 36 20.15 14.40 -4.31
CA LEU A 36 19.09 13.38 -4.19
C LEU A 36 19.56 11.99 -4.62
N ASN A 37 20.85 11.70 -4.42
CA ASN A 37 21.45 10.39 -4.66
C ASN A 37 21.97 9.74 -3.37
N SER A 38 21.77 10.33 -2.20
CA SER A 38 22.31 9.77 -0.96
C SER A 38 21.50 10.09 0.27
N ILE A 39 21.66 9.24 1.29
CA ILE A 39 21.26 9.49 2.68
C ILE A 39 22.41 9.05 3.59
N SER A 40 22.66 9.78 4.66
CA SER A 40 23.69 9.49 5.66
C SER A 40 23.15 8.61 6.78
N ALA A 41 24.04 7.93 7.52
CA ALA A 41 23.67 7.13 8.68
C ALA A 41 22.94 7.99 9.74
N SER A 42 23.42 9.22 9.98
CA SER A 42 22.77 10.16 10.90
C SER A 42 21.37 10.60 10.45
N GLU A 43 21.13 10.72 9.14
CA GLU A 43 19.79 11.00 8.63
C GLU A 43 18.88 9.77 8.82
N ILE A 44 19.37 8.55 8.57
CA ILE A 44 18.62 7.32 8.85
C ILE A 44 18.27 7.22 10.34
N GLU A 45 19.23 7.44 11.24
CA GLU A 45 19.04 7.42 12.69
C GLU A 45 18.01 8.47 13.15
N MET A 46 17.99 9.64 12.51
CA MET A 46 16.98 10.67 12.77
C MET A 46 15.57 10.17 12.42
N LEU A 47 15.40 9.53 11.26
CA LEU A 47 14.12 8.92 10.87
C LEU A 47 13.69 7.83 11.84
N LEU A 48 14.62 6.96 12.25
CA LEU A 48 14.34 5.89 13.20
C LEU A 48 13.96 6.42 14.58
N SER A 49 14.58 7.51 15.02
CA SER A 49 14.24 8.17 16.28
C SER A 49 12.81 8.71 16.28
N ASP A 50 12.35 9.17 15.12
CA ASP A 50 11.00 9.68 14.94
C ASP A 50 9.97 8.53 14.88
N VAL A 51 10.31 7.43 14.19
CA VAL A 51 9.55 6.19 14.22
C VAL A 51 9.45 5.60 15.63
N ALA A 52 10.49 5.71 16.46
CA ALA A 52 10.46 5.28 17.86
C ALA A 52 9.29 5.88 18.63
N LYS A 53 9.03 7.18 18.40
CA LYS A 53 8.05 7.97 19.13
C LYS A 53 6.64 7.67 18.66
N SER A 54 6.47 7.55 17.36
CA SER A 54 5.15 7.36 16.73
C SER A 54 4.71 5.90 16.72
N ASN A 55 5.65 4.97 16.50
CA ASN A 55 5.38 3.55 16.36
C ASN A 55 6.57 2.68 16.82
N PRO A 56 6.77 2.52 18.15
CA PRO A 56 7.90 1.77 18.70
C PRO A 56 7.93 0.29 18.28
N GLY A 57 6.79 -0.28 17.86
CA GLY A 57 6.72 -1.66 17.37
C GLY A 57 7.50 -1.89 16.08
N ILE A 58 7.66 -0.86 15.24
CA ILE A 58 8.44 -0.95 14.00
C ILE A 58 9.93 -1.06 14.30
N LEU A 59 10.43 -0.30 15.28
CA LEU A 59 11.84 -0.39 15.67
C LEU A 59 12.21 -1.75 16.23
N LYS A 60 11.33 -2.34 17.04
CA LYS A 60 11.53 -3.71 17.53
C LYS A 60 11.68 -4.70 16.37
N ARG A 61 10.78 -4.64 15.38
CA ARG A 61 10.84 -5.50 14.19
C ARG A 61 12.11 -5.24 13.37
N LEU A 62 12.51 -3.99 13.20
CA LEU A 62 13.72 -3.61 12.47
C LEU A 62 15.00 -4.12 13.16
N LYS A 63 15.01 -4.16 14.50
CA LYS A 63 16.11 -4.71 15.30
C LYS A 63 16.15 -6.24 15.27
N ASP A 64 14.98 -6.88 15.35
CA ASP A 64 14.86 -8.33 15.49
C ASP A 64 14.95 -9.07 14.13
N ASP A 65 14.65 -8.41 13.01
CA ASP A 65 14.58 -9.02 11.67
C ASP A 65 15.57 -8.34 10.67
N PRO A 66 16.70 -9.01 10.34
CA PRO A 66 17.64 -8.52 9.34
C PRO A 66 17.03 -8.32 7.94
N GLY A 67 15.99 -9.09 7.59
CA GLY A 67 15.27 -8.98 6.33
C GLY A 67 14.54 -7.65 6.22
N ILE A 68 13.89 -7.20 7.30
CA ILE A 68 13.23 -5.89 7.36
C ILE A 68 14.26 -4.77 7.23
N LYS A 69 15.40 -4.87 7.93
CA LYS A 69 16.49 -3.88 7.79
C LYS A 69 16.98 -3.77 6.34
N LYS A 70 17.22 -4.91 5.69
CA LYS A 70 17.60 -4.94 4.28
C LYS A 70 16.55 -4.31 3.36
N GLN A 71 15.27 -4.63 3.57
CA GLN A 71 14.17 -4.08 2.77
C GLN A 71 14.08 -2.55 2.89
N GLN A 72 14.31 -1.98 4.09
CA GLN A 72 14.35 -0.52 4.27
C GLN A 72 15.51 0.11 3.48
N LEU A 73 16.70 -0.49 3.56
CA LEU A 73 17.87 -0.03 2.80
C LEU A 73 17.65 -0.08 1.29
N ASP A 74 17.06 -1.17 0.79
CA ASP A 74 16.73 -1.32 -0.63
C ASP A 74 15.68 -0.29 -1.07
N SER A 75 14.75 0.06 -0.19
CA SER A 75 13.75 1.11 -0.43
C SER A 75 14.40 2.50 -0.54
N PHE A 76 15.37 2.83 0.32
CA PHE A 76 16.15 4.07 0.17
C PHE A 76 16.99 4.07 -1.11
N ARG A 77 17.65 2.96 -1.43
CA ARG A 77 18.42 2.83 -2.68
C ARG A 77 17.54 3.10 -3.89
N GLN A 78 16.36 2.49 -3.93
CA GLN A 78 15.40 2.72 -5.00
C GLN A 78 14.92 4.17 -5.06
N LEU A 79 14.54 4.76 -3.92
CA LEU A 79 14.09 6.14 -3.86
C LEU A 79 15.13 7.11 -4.44
N PHE A 80 16.36 7.04 -3.95
CA PHE A 80 17.44 7.94 -4.37
C PHE A 80 17.97 7.61 -5.77
N ALA A 81 17.94 6.33 -6.20
CA ALA A 81 18.27 5.96 -7.57
C ALA A 81 17.31 6.59 -8.58
N PHE A 82 16.00 6.49 -8.31
CA PHE A 82 14.96 7.01 -9.19
C PHE A 82 14.90 8.54 -9.15
N ALA A 83 15.03 9.14 -7.96
CA ALA A 83 15.07 10.59 -7.81
C ALA A 83 16.27 11.20 -8.55
N SER A 84 17.46 10.62 -8.39
CA SER A 84 18.66 11.07 -9.09
C SER A 84 18.56 10.86 -10.61
N ALA A 85 17.95 9.75 -11.04
CA ALA A 85 17.68 9.50 -12.46
C ALA A 85 16.75 10.57 -13.04
N ALA A 86 15.69 10.96 -12.31
CA ALA A 86 14.77 12.02 -12.69
C ALA A 86 15.49 13.37 -12.88
N GLN A 87 16.41 13.72 -11.97
CA GLN A 87 17.22 14.93 -12.09
C GLN A 87 18.07 14.88 -13.36
N ARG A 88 18.77 13.77 -13.61
CA ARG A 88 19.64 13.62 -14.79
C ARG A 88 18.89 13.56 -16.11
N SER A 89 17.67 13.04 -16.12
CA SER A 89 16.84 12.99 -17.32
C SER A 89 16.10 14.31 -17.60
N GLY A 90 16.32 15.35 -16.79
CA GLY A 90 15.67 16.66 -16.95
C GLY A 90 14.23 16.73 -16.45
N ILE A 91 13.71 15.70 -15.77
CA ILE A 91 12.36 15.73 -15.20
C ILE A 91 12.25 16.84 -14.15
N ALA A 92 13.30 17.03 -13.34
CA ALA A 92 13.34 18.09 -12.33
C ALA A 92 13.43 19.51 -12.95
N ASP A 93 13.83 19.61 -14.22
CA ASP A 93 14.01 20.89 -14.91
C ASP A 93 12.74 21.39 -15.61
N ASP A 94 11.74 20.52 -15.78
CA ASP A 94 10.42 20.92 -16.26
C ASP A 94 9.84 22.04 -15.38
N PRO A 95 9.30 23.13 -15.95
CA PRO A 95 8.83 24.27 -15.16
C PRO A 95 7.80 23.92 -14.08
N VAL A 96 6.87 23.00 -14.36
CA VAL A 96 5.85 22.57 -13.40
C VAL A 96 6.51 21.78 -12.28
N ASN A 97 7.42 20.87 -12.61
CA ASN A 97 8.13 20.07 -11.60
C ASN A 97 9.06 20.91 -10.74
N ARG A 98 9.74 21.91 -11.32
CA ARG A 98 10.56 22.87 -10.56
C ARG A 98 9.73 23.67 -9.58
N GLN A 99 8.58 24.18 -10.02
CA GLN A 99 7.65 24.90 -9.15
C GLN A 99 7.15 23.99 -8.03
N GLU A 100 6.84 22.73 -8.32
CA GLU A 100 6.37 21.79 -7.31
C GLU A 100 7.47 21.41 -6.30
N LEU A 101 8.71 21.26 -6.74
CA LEU A 101 9.85 21.04 -5.84
C LEU A 101 10.03 22.21 -4.86
N GLN A 102 9.81 23.45 -5.32
CA GLN A 102 9.78 24.62 -4.44
C GLN A 102 8.58 24.58 -3.49
N ASN A 103 7.38 24.26 -4.00
CA ASN A 103 6.18 24.14 -3.17
C ASN A 103 6.37 23.11 -2.06
N ILE A 104 6.94 21.94 -2.36
CA ILE A 104 7.27 20.88 -1.38
C ILE A 104 8.16 21.42 -0.27
N GLU A 105 9.21 22.18 -0.61
CA GLU A 105 10.11 22.77 0.38
C GLU A 105 9.38 23.76 1.30
N ILE A 106 8.61 24.66 0.70
CA ILE A 106 7.86 25.70 1.41
C ILE A 106 6.84 25.07 2.36
N GLU A 107 6.05 24.13 1.87
CA GLU A 107 5.00 23.45 2.65
C GLU A 107 5.59 22.57 3.75
N THR A 108 6.69 21.86 3.46
CA THR A 108 7.37 21.05 4.47
C THR A 108 7.92 21.91 5.59
N ALA A 109 8.60 23.01 5.23
CA ALA A 109 9.18 23.91 6.21
C ALA A 109 8.10 24.62 7.03
N ALA A 110 7.10 25.22 6.38
CA ALA A 110 6.01 25.92 7.05
C ALA A 110 5.19 24.99 7.96
N GLY A 111 4.81 23.82 7.46
CA GLY A 111 3.98 22.87 8.22
C GLY A 111 4.71 22.23 9.39
N ASN A 112 6.03 22.02 9.30
CA ASN A 112 6.81 21.56 10.45
C ASN A 112 7.13 22.68 11.43
N TYR A 113 7.36 23.89 10.93
CA TYR A 113 7.57 25.06 11.77
C TYR A 113 6.31 25.38 12.61
N ASP A 114 5.12 25.36 11.99
CA ASP A 114 3.83 25.47 12.67
C ASP A 114 3.71 24.47 13.83
N LYS A 115 3.99 23.18 13.54
CA LYS A 115 3.96 22.13 14.56
C LYS A 115 4.96 22.35 15.67
N GLU A 116 6.18 22.80 15.35
CA GLU A 116 7.21 23.07 16.36
C GLU A 116 6.83 24.26 17.24
N LEU A 117 6.27 25.33 16.65
CA LEU A 117 5.80 26.52 17.36
C LEU A 117 4.66 26.20 18.32
N HIS A 118 3.78 25.26 17.93
CA HIS A 118 2.55 24.93 18.65
C HIS A 118 2.54 23.52 19.25
N LYS A 119 3.70 22.91 19.45
CA LYS A 119 3.81 21.53 19.99
C LYS A 119 3.15 21.31 21.35
N ASP A 120 3.07 22.37 22.16
CA ASP A 120 2.44 22.36 23.49
C ASP A 120 1.00 22.90 23.46
N SER A 121 0.52 23.31 22.29
CA SER A 121 -0.86 23.68 22.07
C SER A 121 -1.65 22.44 21.67
N GLY A 122 -2.90 22.30 22.16
CA GLY A 122 -3.75 21.14 21.86
C GLY A 122 -3.98 20.90 20.35
N PRO A 123 -4.74 19.86 19.97
CA PRO A 123 -4.96 19.53 18.56
C PRO A 123 -5.60 20.71 17.83
N MET A 124 -4.88 21.24 16.84
CA MET A 124 -5.32 22.36 16.01
C MET A 124 -5.20 22.00 14.53
N PRO A 125 -6.07 22.56 13.66
CA PRO A 125 -5.88 22.49 12.23
C PRO A 125 -4.51 23.07 11.83
N PRO A 126 -3.86 22.53 10.78
CA PRO A 126 -2.64 23.12 10.24
C PRO A 126 -2.83 24.61 9.97
N TYR A 127 -1.86 25.43 10.38
CA TYR A 127 -1.88 26.88 10.20
C TYR A 127 -3.00 27.61 10.96
N GLY A 128 -3.64 26.96 11.93
CA GLY A 128 -4.80 27.49 12.65
C GLY A 128 -4.53 28.73 13.52
N PHE A 129 -3.26 29.05 13.80
CA PHE A 129 -2.86 30.22 14.58
C PHE A 129 -2.61 31.48 13.74
N ILE A 130 -2.63 31.37 12.41
CA ILE A 130 -2.56 32.53 11.51
C ILE A 130 -3.92 33.22 11.48
N SER A 131 -3.95 34.51 11.84
CA SER A 131 -5.17 35.32 11.87
C SER A 131 -5.57 35.82 10.48
N GLU A 132 -6.86 36.16 10.32
CA GLU A 132 -7.35 36.82 9.09
C GLU A 132 -6.62 38.16 8.84
N GLU A 133 -6.25 38.88 9.89
CA GLU A 133 -5.49 40.13 9.77
C GLU A 133 -4.11 39.89 9.16
N GLN A 134 -3.40 38.84 9.58
CA GLN A 134 -2.10 38.47 9.00
C GLN A 134 -2.23 38.07 7.52
N ILE A 135 -3.30 37.37 7.17
CA ILE A 135 -3.60 37.03 5.77
C ILE A 135 -3.90 38.29 4.96
N ASN A 136 -4.71 39.20 5.49
CA ASN A 136 -5.03 40.47 4.83
C ASN A 136 -3.78 41.35 4.68
N GLN A 137 -2.89 41.37 5.66
CA GLN A 137 -1.59 42.04 5.55
C GLN A 137 -0.73 41.42 4.46
N TYR A 138 -0.62 40.09 4.41
CA TYR A 138 0.12 39.38 3.37
C TYR A 138 -0.38 39.79 1.98
N TRP A 139 -1.69 39.85 1.75
CA TRP A 139 -2.23 40.27 0.45
C TRP A 139 -2.20 41.77 0.19
N GLY A 140 -2.18 42.59 1.24
CA GLY A 140 -2.07 44.04 1.15
C GLY A 140 -0.64 44.53 0.92
N ASP A 141 0.37 43.70 1.22
CA ASP A 141 1.77 43.99 0.92
C ASP A 141 2.02 43.88 -0.60
N THR A 142 2.14 45.03 -1.23
CA THR A 142 2.46 45.18 -2.65
C THR A 142 3.92 45.55 -2.87
N SER A 143 4.76 45.47 -1.82
CA SER A 143 6.15 45.87 -1.92
C SER A 143 6.93 44.91 -2.80
N VAL A 144 7.45 45.44 -3.91
CA VAL A 144 8.52 44.81 -4.68
C VAL A 144 9.77 44.84 -3.79
N PRO A 145 10.48 43.72 -3.53
CA PRO A 145 11.68 43.76 -2.72
C PRO A 145 12.67 44.78 -3.27
N GLY A 146 13.13 45.69 -2.40
CA GLY A 146 14.30 46.51 -2.71
C GLY A 146 15.55 45.64 -2.88
N PRO A 147 16.61 46.16 -3.53
CA PRO A 147 17.84 45.41 -3.76
C PRO A 147 18.40 44.83 -2.45
N ARG A 148 18.73 43.53 -2.45
CA ARG A 148 19.26 42.82 -1.29
C ARG A 148 20.60 43.44 -0.85
N SER A 149 20.81 43.60 0.46
CA SER A 149 22.06 44.14 1.02
C SER A 149 23.03 43.03 1.43
N GLY A 150 24.33 43.34 1.54
CA GLY A 150 25.35 42.39 2.01
C GLY A 150 25.78 41.35 0.97
N PHE A 151 26.16 40.15 1.43
CA PHE A 151 26.69 39.08 0.58
C PHE A 151 25.71 38.64 -0.52
N ALA A 152 24.40 38.68 -0.25
CA ALA A 152 23.36 38.40 -1.25
C ALA A 152 23.35 39.42 -2.40
N GLY A 153 23.40 40.72 -2.09
CA GLY A 153 23.51 41.77 -3.11
C GLY A 153 24.83 41.74 -3.89
N PHE A 154 25.91 41.25 -3.27
CA PHE A 154 27.19 41.01 -3.94
C PHE A 154 27.12 39.84 -4.93
N MET A 155 26.46 38.72 -4.58
CA MET A 155 26.24 37.58 -5.46
C MET A 155 25.32 37.93 -6.64
N ASP A 156 24.25 38.69 -6.40
CA ASP A 156 23.36 39.21 -7.46
C ASP A 156 24.15 40.06 -8.48
N LYS A 157 25.07 40.91 -8.00
CA LYS A 157 25.92 41.76 -8.85
C LYS A 157 26.93 40.97 -9.70
N LEU A 158 27.32 39.78 -9.25
CA LEU A 158 28.18 38.85 -10.00
C LEU A 158 27.40 37.94 -10.95
N GLY A 159 26.06 38.04 -10.99
CA GLY A 159 25.21 37.12 -11.75
C GLY A 159 25.18 35.71 -11.17
N LEU A 160 25.56 35.56 -9.90
CA LEU A 160 25.63 34.29 -9.16
C LEU A 160 24.59 34.20 -8.04
N GLY A 161 23.78 35.24 -7.85
CA GLY A 161 22.70 35.27 -6.88
C GLY A 161 21.40 34.73 -7.45
N GLU A 162 20.53 34.22 -6.59
CA GLU A 162 19.17 33.85 -6.99
C GLU A 162 18.41 35.10 -7.45
N PRO A 163 17.70 35.07 -8.60
CA PRO A 163 16.96 36.23 -9.07
C PRO A 163 16.07 36.81 -7.96
N ALA A 164 16.12 38.12 -7.76
CA ALA A 164 15.20 38.81 -6.86
C ALA A 164 13.78 38.61 -7.40
N ASP A 165 12.94 37.89 -6.66
CA ASP A 165 11.56 37.62 -7.06
C ASP A 165 10.73 38.88 -6.79
N ASN A 166 10.79 39.81 -7.74
CA ASN A 166 10.08 41.09 -7.71
C ASN A 166 8.58 40.93 -8.06
N ARG A 167 8.04 39.73 -7.88
CA ARG A 167 6.68 39.36 -8.23
C ARG A 167 5.73 39.68 -7.09
N THR A 168 4.48 39.98 -7.46
CA THR A 168 3.42 40.18 -6.47
C THR A 168 2.99 38.82 -5.91
N HIS A 169 2.49 38.82 -4.67
CA HIS A 169 1.91 37.62 -4.07
C HIS A 169 0.79 36.99 -4.91
N GLU A 170 0.02 37.81 -5.64
CA GLU A 170 -1.02 37.30 -6.56
C GLU A 170 -0.39 36.56 -7.75
N ALA A 171 0.71 37.06 -8.31
CA ALA A 171 1.40 36.38 -9.39
C ALA A 171 2.05 35.06 -8.94
N GLU A 172 2.57 34.98 -7.71
CA GLU A 172 3.09 33.72 -7.15
C GLU A 172 1.96 32.72 -6.87
N PHE A 173 0.80 33.21 -6.41
CA PHE A 173 -0.37 32.37 -6.18
C PHE A 173 -0.90 31.76 -7.47
N GLU A 174 -0.96 32.52 -8.56
CA GLU A 174 -1.36 31.99 -9.86
C GLU A 174 -0.42 30.88 -10.35
N ASP A 175 0.89 31.04 -10.18
CA ASP A 175 1.85 29.98 -10.53
C ASP A 175 1.66 28.73 -9.68
N PHE A 176 1.48 28.90 -8.37
CA PHE A 176 1.17 27.81 -7.46
C PHE A 176 -0.10 27.08 -7.88
N LEU A 177 -1.20 27.81 -8.12
CA LEU A 177 -2.49 27.25 -8.48
C LEU A 177 -2.41 26.51 -9.82
N ASN A 178 -1.80 27.12 -10.84
CA ASN A 178 -1.62 26.52 -12.16
C ASN A 178 -0.74 25.27 -12.11
N CYS A 179 0.32 25.27 -11.30
CA CYS A 179 1.13 24.08 -11.02
C CYS A 179 0.27 22.96 -10.42
N ARG A 180 -0.51 23.25 -9.37
CA ARG A 180 -1.38 22.26 -8.71
C ARG A 180 -2.43 21.69 -9.65
N ILE A 181 -3.08 22.53 -10.45
CA ILE A 181 -4.04 22.10 -11.48
C ILE A 181 -3.36 21.17 -12.49
N SER A 182 -2.18 21.55 -12.98
CA SER A 182 -1.47 20.80 -14.01
C SER A 182 -1.12 19.39 -13.53
N LEU A 183 -0.58 19.28 -12.31
CA LEU A 183 -0.27 17.99 -11.69
C LEU A 183 -1.53 17.15 -11.42
N LEU A 184 -2.61 17.77 -10.94
CA LEU A 184 -3.87 17.09 -10.68
C LEU A 184 -4.48 16.50 -11.97
N LYS A 185 -4.45 17.28 -13.06
CA LYS A 185 -4.94 16.84 -14.38
C LYS A 185 -4.07 15.75 -14.99
N ALA A 186 -2.75 15.82 -14.80
CA ALA A 186 -1.83 14.78 -15.25
C ALA A 186 -2.05 13.46 -14.51
N ALA A 187 -2.27 13.52 -13.19
CA ALA A 187 -2.43 12.34 -12.35
C ALA A 187 -3.83 11.70 -12.44
N ASN A 188 -4.86 12.45 -12.86
CA ASN A 188 -6.24 11.95 -12.90
C ASN A 188 -6.95 12.33 -14.21
N PRO A 189 -7.12 11.37 -15.15
CA PRO A 189 -7.84 11.60 -16.41
C PRO A 189 -9.26 12.13 -16.25
N GLN A 190 -9.94 11.82 -15.13
CA GLN A 190 -11.30 12.30 -14.84
C GLN A 190 -11.34 13.79 -14.50
N MET A 191 -10.20 14.41 -14.19
CA MET A 191 -10.09 15.82 -13.81
C MET A 191 -9.72 16.73 -14.98
N LYS A 192 -9.47 16.17 -16.17
CA LYS A 192 -8.94 16.90 -17.33
C LYS A 192 -9.76 18.14 -17.69
N ASP A 193 -11.08 17.98 -17.69
CA ASP A 193 -12.04 19.02 -18.10
C ASP A 193 -12.72 19.72 -16.92
N ARG A 194 -12.34 19.38 -15.69
CA ARG A 194 -12.90 20.01 -14.49
C ARG A 194 -12.31 21.41 -14.29
N GLU A 195 -13.18 22.37 -14.03
CA GLU A 195 -12.84 23.72 -13.60
C GLU A 195 -12.79 23.79 -12.06
N ILE A 196 -11.91 24.64 -11.54
CA ILE A 196 -11.82 24.94 -10.11
C ILE A 196 -12.91 25.96 -9.77
N SER A 197 -13.71 25.70 -8.73
CA SER A 197 -14.72 26.65 -8.28
C SER A 197 -14.11 27.86 -7.57
N ASP A 198 -14.84 28.97 -7.48
CA ASP A 198 -14.39 30.16 -6.75
C ASP A 198 -14.07 29.85 -5.28
N ASP A 199 -14.86 29.00 -4.63
CA ASP A 199 -14.63 28.56 -3.25
C ASP A 199 -13.31 27.78 -3.12
N GLU A 200 -13.00 26.90 -4.07
CA GLU A 200 -11.76 26.15 -4.09
C GLU A 200 -10.55 27.03 -4.37
N ARG A 201 -10.69 28.01 -5.27
CA ARG A 201 -9.67 29.03 -5.52
C ARG A 201 -9.43 29.84 -4.26
N GLN A 202 -10.48 30.25 -3.55
CA GLN A 202 -10.36 31.02 -2.30
C GLN A 202 -9.70 30.20 -1.19
N GLN A 203 -10.04 28.91 -1.05
CA GLN A 203 -9.37 28.01 -0.11
C GLN A 203 -7.88 27.82 -0.45
N ALA A 204 -7.55 27.62 -1.72
CA ALA A 204 -6.17 27.53 -2.17
C ALA A 204 -5.40 28.84 -1.89
N ARG A 205 -6.07 29.98 -2.05
CA ARG A 205 -5.51 31.30 -1.77
C ARG A 205 -5.21 31.51 -0.29
N ASP A 206 -6.14 31.16 0.59
CA ASP A 206 -5.94 31.20 2.04
C ASP A 206 -4.79 30.28 2.48
N TYR A 207 -4.80 29.03 2.01
CA TYR A 207 -3.74 28.06 2.26
C TYR A 207 -2.37 28.56 1.79
N PHE A 208 -2.30 29.14 0.58
CA PHE A 208 -1.08 29.69 0.02
C PHE A 208 -0.50 30.80 0.92
N ALA A 209 -1.32 31.77 1.31
CA ALA A 209 -0.89 32.87 2.18
C ALA A 209 -0.38 32.35 3.52
N ARG A 210 -1.13 31.47 4.17
CA ARG A 210 -0.76 30.85 5.46
C ARG A 210 0.60 30.16 5.38
N THR A 211 0.80 29.36 4.33
CA THR A 211 2.05 28.64 4.12
C THR A 211 3.21 29.61 3.91
N ARG A 212 3.02 30.68 3.13
CA ARG A 212 4.05 31.68 2.83
C ARG A 212 4.43 32.51 4.06
N ILE A 213 3.47 32.89 4.89
CA ILE A 213 3.70 33.62 6.15
C ILE A 213 4.64 32.81 7.06
N TYR A 214 4.28 31.56 7.36
CA TYR A 214 5.12 30.72 8.22
C TYR A 214 6.43 30.29 7.59
N TYR A 215 6.48 30.08 6.28
CA TYR A 215 7.74 29.81 5.61
C TYR A 215 8.71 31.00 5.74
N LYS A 216 8.20 32.22 5.56
CA LYS A 216 9.00 33.43 5.76
C LYS A 216 9.47 33.54 7.21
N GLU A 217 8.57 33.38 8.18
CA GLU A 217 8.92 33.44 9.61
C GLU A 217 9.96 32.37 9.98
N TYR A 218 9.79 31.14 9.47
CA TYR A 218 10.76 30.06 9.63
C TYR A 218 12.14 30.48 9.11
N LYS A 219 12.22 31.01 7.87
CA LYS A 219 13.49 31.45 7.29
C LYS A 219 14.15 32.56 8.12
N ASP A 220 13.39 33.60 8.47
CA ASP A 220 13.88 34.72 9.26
C ASP A 220 14.45 34.23 10.60
N LYS A 221 13.75 33.31 11.29
CA LYS A 221 14.19 32.75 12.57
C LYS A 221 15.37 31.79 12.45
N VAL A 222 15.48 31.06 11.34
CA VAL A 222 16.68 30.24 11.06
C VAL A 222 17.90 31.13 10.85
N GLU A 223 17.76 32.22 10.09
CA GLU A 223 18.83 33.21 9.86
C GLU A 223 19.24 33.93 11.15
N ALA A 224 18.27 34.23 12.01
CA ALA A 224 18.51 34.81 13.34
C ALA A 224 19.10 33.79 14.36
N GLY A 225 19.12 32.49 14.03
CA GLY A 225 19.60 31.44 14.93
C GLY A 225 18.63 31.11 16.09
N GLU A 226 17.35 31.49 15.96
CA GLU A 226 16.30 31.25 16.94
C GLU A 226 15.72 29.83 16.84
N ILE A 227 15.93 29.15 15.71
CA ILE A 227 15.53 27.76 15.51
C ILE A 227 16.70 26.82 15.80
N GLY A 228 16.45 25.80 16.63
CA GLY A 228 17.43 24.77 16.95
C GLY A 228 17.94 24.04 15.69
N LYS A 229 19.26 23.84 15.60
CA LYS A 229 19.88 23.19 14.44
C LYS A 229 19.34 21.78 14.16
N ASP A 230 18.88 21.08 15.20
CA ASP A 230 18.24 19.77 15.08
C ASP A 230 16.86 19.85 14.42
N VAL A 231 16.08 20.88 14.71
CA VAL A 231 14.80 21.15 14.05
C VAL A 231 15.05 21.48 12.57
N VAL A 232 16.02 22.35 12.28
CA VAL A 232 16.41 22.69 10.91
C VAL A 232 16.85 21.45 10.12
N ALA A 233 17.70 20.61 10.71
CA ALA A 233 18.16 19.38 10.07
C ALA A 233 17.02 18.40 9.78
N ARG A 234 16.06 18.26 10.71
CA ARG A 234 14.89 17.39 10.52
C ARG A 234 13.97 17.88 9.42
N ILE A 235 13.70 19.18 9.38
CA ILE A 235 12.92 19.80 8.31
C ILE A 235 13.62 19.60 6.97
N GLY A 236 14.93 19.85 6.89
CA GLY A 236 15.72 19.63 5.68
C GLY A 236 15.68 18.18 5.19
N LEU A 237 15.80 17.21 6.10
CA LEU A 237 15.69 15.79 5.77
C LEU A 237 14.29 15.43 5.24
N GLN A 238 13.23 15.93 5.89
CA GLN A 238 11.88 15.69 5.41
C GLN A 238 11.65 16.31 4.02
N THR A 239 12.14 17.53 3.79
CA THR A 239 12.09 18.19 2.47
C THR A 239 12.81 17.35 1.42
N LYS A 240 14.04 16.89 1.73
CA LYS A 240 14.84 16.03 0.84
C LYS A 240 14.09 14.76 0.46
N LEU A 241 13.49 14.07 1.44
CA LEU A 241 12.73 12.84 1.20
C LEU A 241 11.48 13.09 0.35
N GLN A 242 10.73 14.16 0.62
CA GLN A 242 9.53 14.49 -0.17
C GLN A 242 9.88 14.88 -1.61
N LYS A 243 10.92 15.69 -1.82
CA LYS A 243 11.45 15.99 -3.16
C LYS A 243 11.89 14.72 -3.90
N ALA A 244 12.61 13.83 -3.22
CA ALA A 244 13.01 12.54 -3.79
C ALA A 244 11.81 11.68 -4.17
N GLN A 245 10.77 11.61 -3.32
CA GLN A 245 9.57 10.82 -3.58
C GLN A 245 8.79 11.34 -4.78
N PHE A 246 8.63 12.66 -4.88
CA PHE A 246 7.99 13.30 -6.02
C PHE A 246 8.71 12.95 -7.32
N LEU A 247 10.03 13.15 -7.38
CA LEU A 247 10.83 12.86 -8.56
C LEU A 247 10.89 11.36 -8.90
N ALA A 248 11.04 10.50 -7.88
CA ALA A 248 11.07 9.06 -8.09
C ALA A 248 9.76 8.53 -8.68
N ARG A 249 8.62 9.09 -8.24
CA ARG A 249 7.31 8.78 -8.83
C ARG A 249 7.26 9.16 -10.30
N LEU A 250 7.60 10.41 -10.63
CA LEU A 250 7.57 10.88 -12.03
C LEU A 250 8.47 10.03 -12.93
N PHE A 251 9.69 9.73 -12.47
CA PHE A 251 10.58 8.86 -13.21
C PHE A 251 9.99 7.45 -13.36
N SER A 252 9.44 6.86 -12.29
CA SER A 252 8.80 5.54 -12.35
C SER A 252 7.68 5.48 -13.39
N GLU A 253 6.89 6.55 -13.55
CA GLU A 253 5.83 6.63 -14.56
C GLU A 253 6.41 6.56 -15.99
N THR A 254 7.57 7.19 -16.23
CA THR A 254 8.26 7.08 -17.54
C THR A 254 8.81 5.69 -17.83
N GLN A 255 9.15 4.92 -16.79
CA GLN A 255 9.70 3.57 -16.94
C GLN A 255 8.62 2.48 -17.02
N ALA A 256 7.39 2.77 -16.60
CA ALA A 256 6.32 1.78 -16.52
C ALA A 256 6.09 0.99 -17.83
N PRO A 257 6.09 1.60 -19.03
CA PRO A 257 5.93 0.85 -20.28
C PRO A 257 7.10 -0.10 -20.56
N LEU A 258 8.33 0.26 -20.17
CA LEU A 258 9.54 -0.54 -20.38
C LEU A 258 9.60 -1.76 -19.44
N LEU A 259 8.94 -1.64 -18.28
CA LEU A 259 8.86 -2.71 -17.29
C LEU A 259 7.78 -3.74 -17.60
N GLN A 260 6.85 -3.46 -18.52
CA GLN A 260 5.85 -4.43 -18.93
C GLN A 260 6.48 -5.60 -19.69
N VAL A 261 5.92 -6.78 -19.47
CA VAL A 261 6.33 -8.02 -20.12
C VAL A 261 5.25 -8.43 -21.10
N THR A 262 5.67 -8.74 -22.32
CA THR A 262 4.80 -9.20 -23.40
C THR A 262 4.48 -10.69 -23.29
N ASP A 263 3.36 -11.11 -23.86
CA ASP A 263 3.00 -12.54 -23.87
C ASP A 263 4.04 -13.40 -24.62
N ALA A 264 4.73 -12.82 -25.61
CA ALA A 264 5.82 -13.49 -26.32
C ALA A 264 7.04 -13.76 -25.41
N GLU A 265 7.41 -12.81 -24.54
CA GLU A 265 8.46 -13.00 -23.54
C GLU A 265 8.07 -14.07 -22.51
N ILE A 266 6.80 -14.11 -22.11
CA ILE A 266 6.26 -15.13 -21.19
C ILE A 266 6.35 -16.51 -21.84
N ASP A 267 5.89 -16.65 -23.08
CA ASP A 267 5.88 -17.93 -23.78
C ASP A 267 7.32 -18.45 -24.06
N ASP A 268 8.26 -17.56 -24.42
CA ASP A 268 9.68 -17.91 -24.56
C ASP A 268 10.31 -18.36 -23.23
N TYR A 269 9.96 -17.70 -22.13
CA TYR A 269 10.40 -18.12 -20.80
C TYR A 269 9.84 -19.50 -20.44
N ILE A 270 8.54 -19.74 -20.62
CA ILE A 270 7.93 -21.06 -20.34
C ILE A 270 8.56 -22.16 -21.21
N ALA A 271 8.86 -21.89 -22.48
CA ALA A 271 9.52 -22.86 -23.36
C ALA A 271 10.92 -23.25 -22.89
N LYS A 272 11.66 -22.33 -22.23
CA LYS A 272 12.98 -22.58 -21.64
C LYS A 272 12.91 -23.21 -20.25
N HIS A 273 11.72 -23.20 -19.64
CA HIS A 273 11.43 -23.68 -18.29
C HIS A 273 10.35 -24.78 -18.33
N PRO A 274 10.67 -25.97 -18.89
CA PRO A 274 9.69 -27.05 -19.06
C PRO A 274 9.07 -27.55 -17.75
N GLU A 275 9.69 -27.30 -16.60
CA GLU A 275 9.13 -27.55 -15.27
C GLU A 275 7.89 -26.70 -14.95
N LEU A 276 7.72 -25.56 -15.62
CA LEU A 276 6.55 -24.69 -15.56
C LEU A 276 5.51 -25.05 -16.63
N GLY A 277 5.93 -25.85 -17.62
CA GLY A 277 5.10 -26.26 -18.74
C GLY A 277 4.06 -27.30 -18.33
N PRO A 278 2.88 -27.30 -18.98
CA PRO A 278 1.80 -28.24 -18.70
C PRO A 278 2.18 -29.69 -19.04
N ASP A 279 3.21 -29.94 -19.85
CA ASP A 279 3.55 -31.27 -20.36
C ASP A 279 3.91 -32.27 -19.23
N SER A 280 4.68 -31.85 -18.23
CA SER A 280 5.01 -32.69 -17.08
C SER A 280 3.77 -33.06 -16.25
N LYS A 281 2.84 -32.11 -16.10
CA LYS A 281 1.57 -32.30 -15.39
C LYS A 281 0.58 -33.13 -16.21
N ARG A 282 0.61 -33.00 -17.54
CA ARG A 282 -0.21 -33.78 -18.48
C ARG A 282 0.15 -35.25 -18.43
N THR A 283 1.44 -35.61 -18.49
CA THR A 283 1.86 -37.02 -18.38
C THR A 283 1.35 -37.66 -17.09
N LYS A 284 1.50 -36.98 -15.94
CA LYS A 284 0.94 -37.46 -14.66
C LYS A 284 -0.59 -37.63 -14.73
N ALA A 285 -1.30 -36.67 -15.32
CA ALA A 285 -2.75 -36.76 -15.47
C ALA A 285 -3.18 -37.94 -16.37
N GLU A 286 -2.43 -38.21 -17.45
CA GLU A 286 -2.67 -39.34 -18.35
C GLU A 286 -2.42 -40.68 -17.66
N GLU A 287 -1.37 -40.80 -16.84
CA GLU A 287 -1.08 -41.99 -16.03
C GLU A 287 -2.19 -42.27 -15.02
N VAL A 288 -2.65 -41.25 -14.28
CA VAL A 288 -3.75 -41.40 -13.31
C VAL A 288 -5.07 -41.72 -14.03
N LEU A 289 -5.34 -41.14 -15.20
CA LEU A 289 -6.50 -41.48 -16.01
C LEU A 289 -6.47 -42.96 -16.44
N ALA A 290 -5.31 -43.47 -16.88
CA ALA A 290 -5.15 -44.86 -17.28
C ALA A 290 -5.41 -45.81 -16.09
N ARG A 291 -4.88 -45.49 -14.90
CA ARG A 291 -5.14 -46.20 -13.65
C ARG A 291 -6.63 -46.24 -13.30
N ALA A 292 -7.31 -45.08 -13.36
CA ALA A 292 -8.75 -44.98 -13.11
C ALA A 292 -9.58 -45.80 -14.11
N LYS A 293 -9.22 -45.79 -15.39
CA LYS A 293 -9.89 -46.59 -16.44
C LYS A 293 -9.65 -48.09 -16.30
N ASN A 294 -8.53 -48.49 -15.73
CA ASN A 294 -8.21 -49.90 -15.44
C ASN A 294 -8.95 -50.43 -14.19
N GLY A 295 -9.81 -49.62 -13.57
CA GLY A 295 -10.70 -50.04 -12.49
C GLY A 295 -10.11 -49.90 -11.08
N GLU A 296 -8.98 -49.20 -10.93
CA GLU A 296 -8.47 -48.86 -9.60
C GLU A 296 -9.44 -47.90 -8.87
N ASP A 297 -9.46 -47.96 -7.53
CA ASP A 297 -10.43 -47.18 -6.75
C ASP A 297 -10.21 -45.67 -6.92
N PHE A 298 -11.20 -45.00 -7.51
CA PHE A 298 -11.11 -43.58 -7.85
C PHE A 298 -10.93 -42.70 -6.62
N ALA A 299 -11.55 -43.06 -5.49
CA ALA A 299 -11.43 -42.29 -4.26
C ALA A 299 -9.99 -42.37 -3.70
N ALA A 300 -9.37 -43.55 -3.70
CA ALA A 300 -7.97 -43.73 -3.34
C ALA A 300 -7.04 -42.94 -4.27
N LEU A 301 -7.26 -43.02 -5.59
CA LEU A 301 -6.50 -42.24 -6.57
C LEU A 301 -6.61 -40.74 -6.34
N ALA A 302 -7.81 -40.24 -6.05
CA ALA A 302 -8.04 -38.83 -5.74
C ALA A 302 -7.31 -38.40 -4.47
N ASN A 303 -7.37 -39.21 -3.42
CA ASN A 303 -6.67 -38.95 -2.16
C ASN A 303 -5.15 -38.93 -2.31
N GLU A 304 -4.61 -39.78 -3.19
CA GLU A 304 -3.18 -39.86 -3.46
C GLU A 304 -2.70 -38.72 -4.37
N ASN A 305 -3.47 -38.35 -5.40
CA ASN A 305 -2.95 -37.57 -6.52
C ASN A 305 -3.56 -36.17 -6.69
N SER A 306 -4.70 -35.85 -6.08
CA SER A 306 -5.40 -34.59 -6.34
C SER A 306 -4.76 -33.41 -5.60
N ASP A 307 -4.46 -32.35 -6.35
CA ASP A 307 -3.99 -31.05 -5.87
C ASP A 307 -5.17 -30.12 -5.48
N ASP A 308 -6.42 -30.57 -5.63
CA ASP A 308 -7.60 -29.80 -5.25
C ASP A 308 -7.74 -29.69 -3.72
N PRO A 309 -7.76 -28.48 -3.13
CA PRO A 309 -7.98 -28.32 -1.70
C PRO A 309 -9.34 -28.86 -1.24
N GLY A 310 -10.36 -28.90 -2.12
CA GLY A 310 -11.67 -29.50 -1.85
C GLY A 310 -11.64 -31.01 -1.60
N ASN A 311 -10.54 -31.69 -1.94
CA ASN A 311 -10.34 -33.10 -1.62
C ASN A 311 -10.06 -33.35 -0.12
N LYS A 312 -9.85 -32.30 0.68
CA LYS A 312 -9.74 -32.38 2.14
C LYS A 312 -10.92 -31.68 2.78
N GLY A 313 -11.62 -32.37 3.68
CA GLY A 313 -12.70 -31.80 4.46
C GLY A 313 -12.24 -30.76 5.47
N ALA A 314 -13.21 -30.07 6.08
CA ALA A 314 -12.94 -29.09 7.14
C ALA A 314 -12.25 -29.71 8.38
N ASP A 315 -12.39 -31.02 8.55
CA ASP A 315 -11.72 -31.86 9.55
C ASP A 315 -10.36 -32.41 9.10
N GLY A 316 -9.90 -32.01 7.90
CA GLY A 316 -8.66 -32.46 7.29
C GLY A 316 -8.72 -33.86 6.66
N GLN A 317 -9.89 -34.52 6.68
CA GLN A 317 -10.02 -35.88 6.17
C GLN A 317 -10.15 -35.93 4.64
N PRO A 318 -9.55 -36.93 3.98
CA PRO A 318 -9.69 -37.12 2.54
C PRO A 318 -11.15 -37.40 2.12
N GLN A 319 -11.62 -36.73 1.08
CA GLN A 319 -12.99 -36.90 0.53
C GLN A 319 -13.07 -37.83 -0.70
N GLY A 320 -11.93 -38.27 -1.22
CA GLY A 320 -11.88 -39.09 -2.43
C GLY A 320 -12.32 -38.31 -3.68
N GLY A 321 -12.07 -37.01 -3.71
CA GLY A 321 -12.39 -36.12 -4.82
C GLY A 321 -13.87 -35.82 -5.02
N LEU A 322 -14.73 -36.22 -4.07
CA LEU A 322 -16.18 -36.19 -4.21
C LEU A 322 -16.77 -34.82 -3.90
N TYR A 323 -17.44 -34.25 -4.89
CA TYR A 323 -18.34 -33.13 -4.72
C TYR A 323 -19.79 -33.62 -4.83
N LYS A 324 -20.55 -33.43 -3.77
CA LYS A 324 -21.98 -33.78 -3.68
C LYS A 324 -22.86 -32.58 -3.95
N ASP A 325 -24.02 -32.83 -4.52
CA ASP A 325 -25.09 -31.86 -4.75
C ASP A 325 -24.59 -30.60 -5.47
N VAL A 326 -23.70 -30.78 -6.46
CA VAL A 326 -23.17 -29.69 -7.26
C VAL A 326 -24.32 -29.12 -8.10
N PRO A 327 -24.74 -27.87 -7.89
CA PRO A 327 -25.71 -27.22 -8.75
C PRO A 327 -25.13 -27.01 -10.14
N LYS A 328 -25.96 -27.19 -11.17
CA LYS A 328 -25.60 -26.85 -12.54
C LYS A 328 -25.12 -25.39 -12.66
N GLY A 329 -24.06 -25.16 -13.41
CA GLY A 329 -23.43 -23.86 -13.63
C GLY A 329 -22.44 -23.45 -12.54
N ARG A 330 -22.20 -24.30 -11.51
CA ARG A 330 -21.25 -23.99 -10.44
C ARG A 330 -19.80 -24.28 -10.82
N MET A 331 -19.57 -25.25 -11.69
CA MET A 331 -18.23 -25.64 -12.16
C MET A 331 -17.85 -24.87 -13.42
N VAL A 332 -16.55 -24.77 -13.71
CA VAL A 332 -16.08 -24.17 -14.97
C VAL A 332 -16.60 -24.96 -16.17
N ALA A 333 -16.94 -24.26 -17.24
CA ALA A 333 -17.68 -24.83 -18.37
C ALA A 333 -17.08 -26.12 -18.95
N PRO A 334 -15.74 -26.25 -19.18
CA PRO A 334 -15.18 -27.49 -19.72
C PRO A 334 -15.35 -28.69 -18.77
N PHE A 335 -15.21 -28.46 -17.46
CA PHE A 335 -15.41 -29.50 -16.44
C PHE A 335 -16.85 -29.98 -16.41
N GLU A 336 -17.80 -29.04 -16.33
CA GLU A 336 -19.22 -29.39 -16.22
C GLU A 336 -19.73 -30.11 -17.46
N GLN A 337 -19.34 -29.66 -18.65
CA GLN A 337 -19.70 -30.31 -19.91
C GLN A 337 -19.18 -31.75 -19.96
N ALA A 338 -17.93 -31.97 -19.56
CA ALA A 338 -17.38 -33.32 -19.50
C ALA A 338 -18.09 -34.20 -18.48
N ALA A 339 -18.32 -33.71 -17.25
CA ALA A 339 -19.01 -34.47 -16.21
C ALA A 339 -20.43 -34.89 -16.64
N LEU A 340 -21.22 -33.96 -17.19
CA LEU A 340 -22.61 -34.21 -17.58
C LEU A 340 -22.76 -35.02 -18.88
N SER A 341 -21.69 -35.21 -19.64
CA SER A 341 -21.67 -36.10 -20.82
C SER A 341 -21.57 -37.59 -20.47
N LEU A 342 -21.25 -37.91 -19.22
CA LEU A 342 -21.03 -39.26 -18.72
C LEU A 342 -22.30 -39.90 -18.19
N GLU A 343 -22.33 -41.22 -18.16
CA GLU A 343 -23.29 -41.98 -17.36
C GLU A 343 -22.78 -42.18 -15.91
N PRO A 344 -23.67 -42.37 -14.92
CA PRO A 344 -23.27 -42.67 -13.55
C PRO A 344 -22.30 -43.85 -13.47
N GLY A 345 -21.22 -43.68 -12.71
CA GLY A 345 -20.12 -44.63 -12.57
C GLY A 345 -19.04 -44.52 -13.65
N GLN A 346 -19.27 -43.77 -14.73
CA GLN A 346 -18.33 -43.65 -15.85
C GLN A 346 -17.24 -42.62 -15.56
N VAL A 347 -16.02 -42.93 -15.99
CA VAL A 347 -14.87 -42.03 -16.03
C VAL A 347 -14.78 -41.38 -17.41
N ALA A 348 -14.43 -40.09 -17.47
CA ALA A 348 -14.22 -39.38 -18.71
C ALA A 348 -13.19 -40.10 -19.61
N PRO A 349 -13.41 -40.17 -20.94
CA PRO A 349 -12.49 -40.83 -21.84
C PRO A 349 -11.18 -40.06 -22.05
N GLU A 350 -11.15 -38.77 -21.76
CA GLU A 350 -9.97 -37.91 -21.91
C GLU A 350 -9.80 -37.04 -20.67
N ILE A 351 -8.57 -36.57 -20.44
CA ILE A 351 -8.30 -35.53 -19.44
C ILE A 351 -8.96 -34.22 -19.88
N VAL A 352 -9.49 -33.47 -18.93
CA VAL A 352 -10.21 -32.22 -19.21
C VAL A 352 -9.35 -31.02 -18.78
N PRO A 353 -8.77 -30.27 -19.72
CA PRO A 353 -7.99 -29.08 -19.39
C PRO A 353 -8.89 -27.90 -19.00
N THR A 354 -8.49 -27.17 -17.96
CA THR A 354 -9.11 -25.90 -17.54
C THR A 354 -8.02 -24.92 -17.08
N ASP A 355 -8.40 -23.69 -16.72
CA ASP A 355 -7.47 -22.70 -16.17
C ASP A 355 -6.78 -23.14 -14.86
N PHE A 356 -7.33 -24.15 -14.16
CA PHE A 356 -6.76 -24.71 -12.93
C PHE A 356 -5.77 -25.85 -13.16
N GLY A 357 -5.80 -26.48 -14.33
CA GLY A 357 -5.00 -27.67 -14.66
C GLY A 357 -5.80 -28.77 -15.33
N PHE A 358 -5.33 -30.01 -15.17
CA PHE A 358 -5.93 -31.20 -15.80
C PHE A 358 -6.85 -31.92 -14.84
N HIS A 359 -8.09 -32.15 -15.27
CA HIS A 359 -9.11 -32.82 -14.50
C HIS A 359 -9.36 -34.22 -15.03
N ILE A 360 -9.33 -35.20 -14.15
CA ILE A 360 -9.84 -36.55 -14.39
C ILE A 360 -11.19 -36.63 -13.68
N ILE A 361 -12.25 -36.95 -14.42
CA ILE A 361 -13.61 -36.78 -13.93
C ILE A 361 -14.34 -38.13 -13.95
N LYS A 362 -15.06 -38.43 -12.87
CA LYS A 362 -15.99 -39.55 -12.78
C LYS A 362 -17.34 -39.04 -12.31
N LEU A 363 -18.40 -39.33 -13.06
CA LEU A 363 -19.75 -38.99 -12.62
C LEU A 363 -20.25 -40.05 -11.64
N GLU A 364 -20.72 -39.66 -10.46
CA GLU A 364 -21.31 -40.59 -9.48
C GLU A 364 -22.83 -40.61 -9.59
N ARG A 365 -23.44 -39.44 -9.79
CA ARG A 365 -24.88 -39.30 -9.94
C ARG A 365 -25.19 -38.26 -11.01
N LYS A 366 -26.05 -38.61 -11.95
CA LYS A 366 -26.52 -37.70 -13.01
C LYS A 366 -27.46 -36.64 -12.43
N LEU A 367 -27.70 -35.63 -13.26
CA LEU A 367 -28.56 -34.50 -12.94
C LEU A 367 -29.94 -34.94 -12.42
N GLY A 368 -30.32 -34.44 -11.25
CA GLY A 368 -31.59 -34.73 -10.60
C GLY A 368 -31.99 -33.62 -9.62
N LYS A 369 -33.18 -33.72 -9.02
CA LYS A 369 -33.59 -32.79 -7.96
C LYS A 369 -32.68 -32.96 -6.75
N SER A 370 -32.26 -31.85 -6.14
CA SER A 370 -31.47 -31.88 -4.91
C SER A 370 -32.19 -32.61 -3.77
N ASP A 371 -31.45 -33.41 -3.01
CA ASP A 371 -31.93 -34.03 -1.76
C ASP A 371 -31.94 -33.03 -0.58
N SER A 372 -31.31 -31.86 -0.76
CA SER A 372 -31.32 -30.77 0.22
C SER A 372 -32.60 -29.93 0.12
N LYS A 373 -33.24 -29.72 1.28
CA LYS A 373 -34.44 -28.86 1.43
C LYS A 373 -34.22 -27.40 1.04
N ASP A 374 -32.96 -26.97 0.93
CA ASP A 374 -32.59 -25.55 0.78
C ASP A 374 -32.15 -25.18 -0.64
N SER A 375 -32.18 -26.11 -1.60
CA SER A 375 -31.72 -25.88 -2.98
C SER A 375 -32.78 -26.25 -4.01
N SER A 376 -33.39 -25.23 -4.63
CA SER A 376 -34.29 -25.40 -5.78
C SER A 376 -33.47 -25.43 -7.08
N GLY A 377 -32.97 -26.61 -7.46
CA GLY A 377 -32.20 -26.77 -8.70
C GLY A 377 -31.86 -28.22 -9.01
N GLU A 378 -31.43 -28.42 -10.26
CA GLU A 378 -30.85 -29.67 -10.73
C GLU A 378 -29.40 -29.79 -10.24
N THR A 379 -29.09 -30.86 -9.51
CA THR A 379 -27.76 -31.16 -8.96
C THR A 379 -27.23 -32.50 -9.45
N TYR A 380 -25.90 -32.65 -9.43
CA TYR A 380 -25.21 -33.89 -9.75
C TYR A 380 -24.08 -34.15 -8.74
N ASP A 381 -23.66 -35.41 -8.63
CA ASP A 381 -22.51 -35.80 -7.81
C ASP A 381 -21.37 -36.23 -8.71
N VAL A 382 -20.18 -35.72 -8.45
CA VAL A 382 -19.01 -35.93 -9.30
C VAL A 382 -17.79 -36.15 -8.43
N ARG A 383 -16.93 -37.08 -8.83
CA ARG A 383 -15.56 -37.16 -8.34
C ARG A 383 -14.61 -36.57 -9.36
N HIS A 384 -13.58 -35.89 -8.88
CA HIS A 384 -12.48 -35.50 -9.74
C HIS A 384 -11.13 -35.61 -9.06
N ILE A 385 -10.10 -35.69 -9.91
CA ILE A 385 -8.70 -35.57 -9.53
C ILE A 385 -8.16 -34.39 -10.32
N LEU A 386 -7.72 -33.34 -9.61
CA LEU A 386 -7.06 -32.20 -10.21
C LEU A 386 -5.56 -32.40 -10.15
N ILE A 387 -4.91 -32.42 -11.31
CA ILE A 387 -3.46 -32.21 -11.40
C ILE A 387 -3.25 -30.73 -11.72
N SER A 388 -2.93 -29.95 -10.69
CA SER A 388 -2.89 -28.49 -10.78
C SER A 388 -1.68 -28.03 -11.58
N THR A 389 -1.93 -27.10 -12.50
CA THR A 389 -0.89 -26.33 -13.20
C THR A 389 -0.73 -24.94 -12.61
N MET A 390 -1.42 -24.63 -11.50
CA MET A 390 -1.31 -23.33 -10.85
C MET A 390 -0.03 -23.24 -10.02
N MET A 391 0.52 -22.04 -9.93
CA MET A 391 1.69 -21.72 -9.11
C MET A 391 1.24 -21.06 -7.80
N GLU A 392 1.96 -21.30 -6.71
CA GLU A 392 1.78 -20.54 -5.49
C GLU A 392 2.28 -19.11 -5.71
N ASP A 393 1.47 -18.15 -5.29
CA ASP A 393 1.80 -16.72 -5.32
C ASP A 393 2.88 -16.45 -4.25
N PRO A 394 4.11 -16.09 -4.65
CA PRO A 394 5.21 -15.89 -3.70
C PRO A 394 4.94 -14.74 -2.72
N ASP A 395 4.10 -13.77 -3.12
CA ASP A 395 3.73 -12.62 -2.28
C ASP A 395 2.54 -12.94 -1.35
N ARG A 396 1.79 -14.01 -1.65
CA ARG A 396 0.58 -14.39 -0.92
C ARG A 396 0.55 -15.90 -0.71
N PRO A 397 1.29 -16.41 0.29
CA PRO A 397 1.29 -17.83 0.61
C PRO A 397 -0.12 -18.41 0.72
N GLY A 398 -0.34 -19.56 0.10
CA GLY A 398 -1.66 -20.21 0.01
C GLY A 398 -2.60 -19.67 -1.07
N ARG A 399 -2.26 -18.58 -1.78
CA ARG A 399 -2.99 -18.15 -2.98
C ARG A 399 -2.35 -18.79 -4.20
N GLN A 400 -3.17 -19.37 -5.07
CA GLN A 400 -2.73 -19.93 -6.34
C GLN A 400 -2.98 -18.95 -7.50
N MET A 401 -2.13 -18.98 -8.52
CA MET A 401 -2.24 -18.16 -9.72
C MET A 401 -1.83 -18.93 -11.00
N PRO A 402 -2.33 -18.54 -12.18
CA PRO A 402 -1.91 -19.16 -13.44
C PRO A 402 -0.41 -19.01 -13.71
N VAL A 403 0.21 -20.01 -14.37
CA VAL A 403 1.64 -19.99 -14.72
C VAL A 403 2.04 -18.71 -15.46
N LYS A 404 1.22 -18.27 -16.43
CA LYS A 404 1.51 -17.05 -17.20
C LYS A 404 1.57 -15.80 -16.31
N ASP A 405 0.71 -15.71 -15.31
CA ASP A 405 0.71 -14.59 -14.38
C ASP A 405 1.92 -14.65 -13.44
N PHE A 406 2.29 -15.86 -12.98
CA PHE A 406 3.50 -16.08 -12.17
C PHE A 406 4.77 -15.69 -12.94
N VAL A 407 4.91 -16.16 -14.18
CA VAL A 407 6.04 -15.84 -15.06
C VAL A 407 6.08 -14.35 -15.38
N ARG A 408 4.94 -13.72 -15.65
CA ARG A 408 4.86 -12.27 -15.84
C ARG A 408 5.42 -11.53 -14.64
N GLY A 409 4.94 -11.83 -13.43
CA GLY A 409 5.42 -11.19 -12.20
C GLY A 409 6.93 -11.34 -12.03
N LYS A 410 7.45 -12.56 -12.23
CA LYS A 410 8.88 -12.86 -12.16
C LYS A 410 9.70 -12.04 -13.15
N LEU A 411 9.32 -12.02 -14.42
CA LEU A 411 10.04 -11.28 -15.46
C LEU A 411 9.98 -9.77 -15.22
N GLU A 412 8.85 -9.25 -14.75
CA GLU A 412 8.73 -7.84 -14.38
C GLU A 412 9.62 -7.50 -13.17
N ASP A 413 9.75 -8.39 -12.17
CA ASP A 413 10.68 -8.24 -11.05
C ASP A 413 12.14 -8.24 -11.49
N GLU A 414 12.51 -9.14 -12.41
CA GLU A 414 13.85 -9.18 -12.99
C GLU A 414 14.17 -7.89 -13.75
N LYS A 415 13.23 -7.38 -14.56
CA LYS A 415 13.37 -6.07 -15.24
C LYS A 415 13.50 -4.93 -14.22
N ARG A 416 12.69 -4.90 -13.17
CA ARG A 416 12.76 -3.88 -12.10
C ARG A 416 14.11 -3.90 -11.39
N LYS A 417 14.59 -5.09 -11.02
CA LYS A 417 15.88 -5.25 -10.35
C LYS A 417 17.03 -4.80 -11.24
N ALA A 418 17.04 -5.24 -12.51
CA ALA A 418 18.06 -4.83 -13.47
C ALA A 418 18.08 -3.31 -13.69
N LEU A 419 16.90 -2.68 -13.77
CA LEU A 419 16.79 -1.22 -13.83
C LEU A 419 17.35 -0.57 -12.57
N LEU A 420 16.98 -1.04 -11.38
CA LEU A 420 17.46 -0.48 -10.13
C LEU A 420 18.99 -0.59 -10.01
N ASP A 421 19.56 -1.77 -10.28
CA ASP A 421 21.01 -2.00 -10.22
C ASP A 421 21.76 -1.05 -11.18
N LYS A 422 21.22 -0.87 -12.39
CA LYS A 422 21.73 0.10 -13.37
C LYS A 422 21.69 1.53 -12.81
N LEU A 423 20.56 1.98 -12.30
CA LEU A 423 20.39 3.35 -11.81
C LEU A 423 21.26 3.61 -10.57
N VAL A 424 21.39 2.66 -9.66
CA VAL A 424 22.28 2.76 -8.49
C VAL A 424 23.73 2.97 -8.95
N ALA A 425 24.19 2.18 -9.91
CA ALA A 425 25.54 2.28 -10.46
C ALA A 425 25.78 3.60 -11.21
N GLU A 426 24.85 4.00 -12.08
CA GLU A 426 24.98 5.22 -12.87
C GLU A 426 24.93 6.48 -11.99
N ASN A 427 24.05 6.49 -10.99
CA ASN A 427 23.75 7.70 -10.21
C ASN A 427 24.60 7.88 -8.95
N GLY A 428 25.52 6.93 -8.67
CA GLY A 428 26.40 6.98 -7.50
C GLY A 428 25.59 6.98 -6.21
N VAL A 429 24.56 6.12 -6.14
CA VAL A 429 23.63 6.11 -5.01
C VAL A 429 24.32 5.58 -3.76
N SER A 430 24.27 6.36 -2.68
CA SER A 430 24.91 6.01 -1.40
C SER A 430 23.88 5.87 -0.28
N VAL A 431 23.72 4.65 0.22
CA VAL A 431 22.89 4.34 1.40
C VAL A 431 23.71 3.47 2.35
N PRO A 432 24.17 4.01 3.49
CA PRO A 432 24.96 3.29 4.47
C PRO A 432 24.12 2.21 5.15
N ASP A 433 24.72 1.06 5.42
CA ASP A 433 24.12 -0.04 6.18
C ASP A 433 24.56 -0.05 7.67
N ASP A 434 25.58 0.76 7.97
CA ASP A 434 26.15 1.03 9.28
C ASP A 434 25.44 2.20 9.99
N PHE A 435 24.19 1.96 10.38
CA PHE A 435 23.44 2.86 11.25
C PHE A 435 22.97 2.16 12.52
N GLU A 436 22.86 2.91 13.61
CA GLU A 436 22.35 2.40 14.87
C GLU A 436 20.82 2.44 14.90
N VAL A 437 20.20 1.35 15.36
CA VAL A 437 18.76 1.35 15.63
C VAL A 437 18.55 1.83 17.06
N PRO A 438 17.84 2.95 17.30
CA PRO A 438 17.63 3.48 18.65
C PRO A 438 17.01 2.45 19.59
N GLU A 439 17.47 2.43 20.85
CA GLU A 439 16.86 1.60 21.87
C GLU A 439 15.49 2.15 22.29
N LEU A 440 14.54 1.24 22.49
CA LEU A 440 13.23 1.60 23.00
C LEU A 440 13.33 1.89 24.50
N THR A 441 12.73 3.00 24.93
CA THR A 441 12.66 3.36 26.35
C THR A 441 11.76 2.37 27.11
N GLU A 442 11.98 2.24 28.42
CA GLU A 442 11.11 1.41 29.27
C GLU A 442 9.63 1.81 29.14
N GLU A 443 9.34 3.10 29.03
CA GLU A 443 7.99 3.62 28.81
C GLU A 443 7.40 3.14 27.48
N GLN A 444 8.18 3.19 26.38
CA GLN A 444 7.76 2.68 25.08
C GLN A 444 7.48 1.17 25.13
N ILE A 445 8.35 0.41 25.82
CA ILE A 445 8.17 -1.03 26.03
C ILE A 445 6.90 -1.31 26.83
N GLN A 446 6.66 -0.57 27.91
CA GLN A 446 5.45 -0.70 28.73
C GLN A 446 4.17 -0.35 27.96
N GLN A 447 4.19 0.72 27.15
CA GLN A 447 3.06 1.09 26.29
C GLN A 447 2.76 0.02 25.24
N MET A 448 3.80 -0.56 24.62
CA MET A 448 3.63 -1.67 23.67
C MET A 448 3.02 -2.90 24.34
N ASN A 449 3.50 -3.27 25.54
CA ASN A 449 2.99 -4.43 26.28
C ASN A 449 1.52 -4.23 26.70
N LYS A 450 1.12 -3.01 27.08
CA LYS A 450 -0.28 -2.67 27.38
C LYS A 450 -1.19 -2.79 26.15
N ARG A 451 -0.71 -2.44 24.96
CA ARG A 451 -1.46 -2.57 23.70
C ARG A 451 -1.59 -4.02 23.21
N GLN A 452 -0.72 -4.92 23.66
CA GLN A 452 -0.74 -6.35 23.29
C GLN A 452 -1.59 -7.21 24.23
N MET A 453 -2.03 -6.69 25.39
CA MET A 453 -3.00 -7.40 26.22
C MET A 453 -4.38 -7.37 25.54
N PRO A 454 -5.08 -8.51 25.41
CA PRO A 454 -6.49 -8.48 25.03
C PRO A 454 -7.23 -7.60 26.03
N GLN A 455 -7.99 -6.61 25.55
CA GLN A 455 -8.95 -5.92 26.42
C GLN A 455 -9.97 -6.95 26.90
N GLN A 456 -9.71 -7.59 28.04
CA GLN A 456 -10.78 -8.16 28.84
C GLN A 456 -11.59 -6.95 29.31
N MET A 457 -12.77 -6.77 28.71
CA MET A 457 -13.76 -5.86 29.28
C MET A 457 -13.94 -6.25 30.76
N PRO A 458 -13.87 -5.30 31.70
CA PRO A 458 -14.24 -5.59 33.07
C PRO A 458 -15.69 -6.07 33.04
N GLN A 459 -15.93 -7.28 33.52
CA GLN A 459 -17.26 -7.74 33.91
C GLN A 459 -17.61 -6.92 35.15
N GLY A 460 -18.06 -5.68 34.93
CA GLY A 460 -18.56 -4.82 35.98
C GLY A 460 -19.91 -5.33 36.42
N ASP A 461 -20.02 -5.63 37.71
CA ASP A 461 -21.26 -5.95 38.42
C ASP A 461 -22.38 -4.98 38.00
N LEU A 462 -23.35 -5.50 37.25
CA LEU A 462 -24.64 -4.82 37.05
C LEU A 462 -25.57 -5.23 38.20
N ASP A 463 -25.21 -4.80 39.40
CA ASP A 463 -26.16 -4.66 40.49
C ASP A 463 -26.64 -3.21 40.54
N ASP A 464 -27.96 -3.07 40.62
CA ASP A 464 -28.73 -1.87 40.98
C ASP A 464 -28.71 -0.66 40.03
N ALA A 465 -29.66 -0.65 39.09
CA ALA A 465 -30.80 0.31 39.09
C ALA A 465 -31.34 0.57 37.68
N ALA A 466 -32.47 -0.06 37.34
CA ALA A 466 -33.42 0.52 36.38
C ALA A 466 -34.86 0.15 36.78
N PRO A 467 -35.73 1.13 37.07
CA PRO A 467 -37.13 0.87 37.35
C PRO A 467 -37.93 0.76 36.05
N GLY A 468 -38.78 -0.27 35.98
CA GLY A 468 -40.07 -0.18 35.31
C GLY A 468 -40.11 -0.51 33.82
N SER A 469 -40.45 -1.75 33.50
CA SER A 469 -41.60 -2.02 32.62
C SER A 469 -42.04 -3.47 32.76
N LYS A 470 -43.30 -3.62 33.18
CA LYS A 470 -44.00 -4.86 33.50
C LYS A 470 -44.10 -5.78 32.27
N LYS A 471 -43.83 -7.08 32.44
CA LYS A 471 -44.47 -8.15 31.65
C LYS A 471 -45.47 -8.91 32.55
N PRO A 472 -46.58 -9.41 32.00
CA PRO A 472 -47.69 -9.93 32.78
C PRO A 472 -47.46 -11.38 33.23
N ASP A 473 -47.78 -11.66 34.48
CA ASP A 473 -47.82 -12.99 35.08
C ASP A 473 -48.84 -13.90 34.40
N ALA A 474 -48.39 -15.07 33.93
CA ALA A 474 -49.26 -16.18 33.56
C ALA A 474 -49.12 -17.30 34.61
N LYS A 475 -49.98 -17.25 35.63
CA LYS A 475 -50.20 -18.36 36.57
C LYS A 475 -50.91 -19.51 35.86
N LYS A 476 -50.34 -20.71 36.01
CA LYS A 476 -50.92 -22.02 35.67
C LYS A 476 -52.16 -22.30 36.55
N PRO A 477 -53.32 -22.70 36.01
CA PRO A 477 -54.48 -23.02 36.83
C PRO A 477 -54.54 -24.50 37.20
N GLU A 478 -54.72 -24.77 38.50
CA GLU A 478 -55.19 -26.05 39.04
C GLU A 478 -56.70 -26.22 38.75
N ALA A 479 -57.07 -27.44 38.39
CA ALA A 479 -58.43 -27.81 38.03
C ALA A 479 -59.29 -28.11 39.28
N LYS A 480 -60.46 -27.47 39.37
CA LYS A 480 -61.63 -28.03 40.05
C LYS A 480 -62.92 -27.71 39.26
N LYS A 481 -63.59 -28.79 38.82
CA LYS A 481 -65.00 -28.88 38.38
C LYS A 481 -65.93 -28.86 39.61
N PRO A 482 -67.27 -28.84 39.46
CA PRO A 482 -68.13 -28.06 38.57
C PRO A 482 -69.34 -27.46 39.37
N GLU A 483 -70.41 -27.07 38.67
CA GLU A 483 -71.73 -26.60 39.16
C GLU A 483 -71.76 -25.13 39.58
N GLY A 484 -72.60 -24.24 39.04
CA GLY A 484 -73.87 -24.43 38.35
C GLY A 484 -74.98 -23.80 39.19
N LYS A 485 -75.29 -22.52 38.94
CA LYS A 485 -76.66 -21.93 38.86
C LYS A 485 -76.66 -20.42 39.11
N LYS A 486 -77.29 -19.71 38.16
CA LYS A 486 -78.34 -18.70 38.30
C LYS A 486 -78.01 -17.50 39.22
N LYS A 487 -78.05 -16.25 38.77
CA LYS A 487 -78.99 -15.58 37.85
C LYS A 487 -78.31 -14.35 37.27
#